data_AF-A0A5K0XFR3-F1
#
_entry.id   AF-A0A5K0XFR3-F1
#
_cell.length_a   1.000
_cell.length_b   1.000
_cell.length_c   1.000
_cell.angle_alpha   90.00
_cell.angle_beta   90.00
_cell.angle_gamma   90.00
#
_symmetry.space_group_name_H-M   'P 1'
#
loop_
_entity.id
_entity.type
_entity.pdbx_description
1 polymer ?
#
loop_
_entity_poly.entity_id
_entity_poly.type
_entity_poly.pdbx_seq_one_letter_code
_entity_poly.pdbx_strand_id
1 'polypeptide(L)'
;MASSSDLRSTSSVGRGLAGSFREVWVSADDVFSRSIRGEEEDDEQALTWAALERLPTYDRMRRGVLRQVMDDGKVVLGEVDVRRLGVAGRRQLLDNVLRAVEEDNEKFLLRLRERAD
;
A
#
# COMPACT_ATOMS: atom_id res chain seq x y z
N MET A 1 -25.09 49.72 -35.78
CA MET A 1 -26.12 48.91 -35.09
C MET A 1 -25.62 47.47 -35.18
N ALA A 2 -24.83 47.05 -34.19
CA ALA A 2 -25.26 46.29 -33.00
C ALA A 2 -25.36 44.79 -33.35
N SER A 3 -24.83 43.84 -32.59
CA SER A 3 -23.92 43.81 -31.45
C SER A 3 -23.44 42.36 -31.33
N SER A 4 -22.33 42.16 -30.62
CA SER A 4 -21.74 40.90 -30.18
C SER A 4 -22.76 39.80 -29.82
N SER A 5 -22.46 38.55 -30.17
CA SER A 5 -23.08 37.39 -29.53
C SER A 5 -21.99 36.41 -29.08
N ASP A 6 -22.10 36.08 -27.80
CA ASP A 6 -21.02 35.68 -26.91
C ASP A 6 -20.59 34.21 -27.02
N LEU A 7 -19.30 34.01 -26.75
CA LEU A 7 -18.70 32.72 -26.40
C LEU A 7 -19.29 32.23 -25.08
N ARG A 8 -19.95 31.07 -25.10
CA ARG A 8 -20.33 30.35 -23.88
C ARG A 8 -19.54 29.05 -23.77
N SER A 9 -18.37 29.17 -23.14
CA SER A 9 -17.70 28.05 -22.49
C SER A 9 -18.58 27.57 -21.34
N THR A 10 -19.06 26.33 -21.40
CA THR A 10 -19.71 25.68 -20.27
C THR A 10 -18.68 24.78 -19.59
N SER A 11 -18.18 25.25 -18.46
CA SER A 11 -17.37 24.46 -17.53
C SER A 11 -18.29 23.48 -16.80
N SER A 12 -18.30 22.20 -17.17
CA SER A 12 -18.88 21.15 -16.33
C SER A 12 -17.80 20.61 -15.38
N VAL A 13 -17.84 21.16 -14.17
CA VAL A 13 -17.74 20.47 -12.88
C VAL A 13 -16.78 19.28 -12.86
N GLY A 14 -15.58 19.53 -12.34
CA GLY A 14 -14.65 18.50 -11.92
C GLY A 14 -15.36 17.49 -11.01
N ARG A 15 -15.50 16.26 -11.50
CA ARG A 15 -15.90 15.12 -10.69
C ARG A 15 -14.80 14.89 -9.66
N GLY A 16 -15.19 14.98 -8.39
CA GLY A 16 -14.34 14.70 -7.25
C GLY A 16 -13.70 13.32 -7.36
N LEU A 17 -12.46 13.26 -6.89
CA LEU A 17 -11.67 12.07 -6.69
C LEU A 17 -12.36 11.20 -5.64
N ALA A 18 -13.34 10.40 -6.05
CA ALA A 18 -13.79 9.24 -5.28
C ALA A 18 -12.84 8.07 -5.56
N GLY A 19 -11.54 8.30 -5.36
CA GLY A 19 -10.51 7.26 -5.36
C GLY A 19 -10.49 6.63 -3.96
N SER A 20 -10.26 5.33 -3.91
CA SER A 20 -10.06 4.62 -2.65
C SER A 20 -8.99 5.33 -1.81
N PHE A 21 -9.14 5.41 -0.49
CA PHE A 21 -8.09 5.95 0.42
C PHE A 21 -6.71 5.32 0.17
N ARG A 22 -6.66 4.10 -0.41
CA ARG A 22 -5.45 3.41 -0.84
C ARG A 22 -4.76 4.06 -2.05
N GLU A 23 -5.54 4.59 -2.98
CA GLU A 23 -5.07 5.11 -4.28
C GLU A 23 -4.32 6.45 -4.12
N VAL A 24 -4.75 7.26 -3.16
CA VAL A 24 -4.10 8.55 -2.82
C VAL A 24 -2.73 8.34 -2.17
N TRP A 25 -2.55 7.27 -1.40
CA TRP A 25 -1.27 6.96 -0.75
C TRP A 25 -0.27 6.29 -1.71
N VAL A 26 -0.74 5.53 -2.69
CA VAL A 26 0.12 4.87 -3.69
C VAL A 26 0.54 5.84 -4.80
N SER A 27 -0.29 6.82 -5.15
CA SER A 27 -0.01 7.72 -6.29
C SER A 27 1.02 8.81 -6.00
N ALA A 28 1.32 9.10 -4.73
CA ALA A 28 2.14 10.26 -4.38
C ALA A 28 3.65 10.06 -4.61
N ASP A 29 4.14 8.81 -4.70
CA ASP A 29 5.59 8.54 -4.69
C ASP A 29 6.14 7.81 -5.94
N ASP A 30 5.33 7.08 -6.73
CA ASP A 30 5.91 6.00 -7.57
C ASP A 30 5.38 5.83 -9.02
N VAL A 31 4.81 6.88 -9.66
CA VAL A 31 4.17 6.69 -10.99
C VAL A 31 5.13 6.75 -12.20
N PHE A 32 6.36 7.25 -12.09
CA PHE A 32 7.21 7.46 -13.29
C PHE A 32 8.66 6.95 -13.20
N SER A 33 8.97 5.98 -12.35
CA SER A 33 10.31 5.36 -12.34
C SER A 33 10.34 3.85 -12.15
N ARG A 34 9.18 3.18 -12.26
CA ARG A 34 9.09 1.73 -12.08
C ARG A 34 9.67 1.01 -13.30
N SER A 35 10.77 0.31 -13.12
CA SER A 35 11.34 -0.54 -14.17
C SER A 35 10.35 -1.66 -14.52
N ILE A 36 10.26 -2.05 -15.79
CA ILE A 36 9.41 -3.15 -16.31
C ILE A 36 9.59 -4.46 -15.50
N ARG A 37 10.77 -4.67 -14.91
CA ARG A 37 11.06 -5.86 -14.08
C ARG A 37 10.38 -5.86 -12.71
N GLY A 38 10.05 -4.67 -12.18
CA GLY A 38 9.39 -4.51 -10.89
C GLY A 38 7.87 -4.43 -10.98
N GLU A 39 7.30 -4.38 -12.19
CA GLU A 39 5.85 -4.48 -12.40
C GLU A 39 5.38 -5.93 -12.28
N GLU A 40 6.10 -6.89 -12.89
CA GLU A 40 5.78 -8.32 -12.78
C GLU A 40 5.83 -8.83 -11.32
N GLU A 41 6.86 -8.43 -10.57
CA GLU A 41 6.98 -8.79 -9.14
C GLU A 41 5.86 -8.17 -8.29
N ASP A 42 5.36 -6.99 -8.65
CA ASP A 42 4.25 -6.35 -7.95
C ASP A 42 2.90 -6.99 -8.30
N ASP A 43 2.72 -7.39 -9.56
CA ASP A 43 1.54 -8.11 -10.01
C ASP A 43 1.41 -9.46 -9.29
N GLU A 44 2.51 -10.21 -9.12
CA GLU A 44 2.54 -11.44 -8.34
C GLU A 44 2.17 -11.19 -6.86
N GLN A 45 2.66 -10.11 -6.28
CA GLN A 45 2.31 -9.71 -4.91
C GLN A 45 0.82 -9.34 -4.82
N ALA A 46 0.30 -8.58 -5.78
CA ALA A 46 -1.11 -8.20 -5.84
C ALA A 46 -2.02 -9.43 -5.96
N LEU A 47 -1.63 -10.41 -6.78
CA LEU A 47 -2.32 -11.69 -6.90
C LEU A 47 -2.32 -12.47 -5.57
N THR A 48 -1.20 -12.45 -4.85
CA THR A 48 -1.07 -13.09 -3.53
C THR A 48 -1.99 -12.43 -2.50
N TRP A 49 -2.03 -11.09 -2.46
CA TRP A 49 -2.94 -10.35 -1.58
C TRP A 49 -4.41 -10.61 -1.93
N ALA A 50 -4.76 -10.63 -3.22
CA ALA A 50 -6.11 -10.95 -3.66
C ALA A 50 -6.53 -12.36 -3.26
N ALA A 51 -5.63 -13.34 -3.32
CA ALA A 51 -5.89 -14.70 -2.86
C ALA A 51 -6.19 -14.76 -1.35
N LEU A 52 -5.42 -14.03 -0.53
CA LEU A 52 -5.66 -13.93 0.91
C LEU A 52 -7.00 -13.29 1.26
N GLU A 53 -7.41 -12.25 0.54
CA GLU A 53 -8.69 -11.58 0.77
C GLU A 53 -9.88 -12.50 0.49
N ARG A 54 -9.74 -13.40 -0.48
CA ARG A 54 -10.77 -14.40 -0.83
C ARG A 54 -10.92 -15.53 0.18
N LEU A 55 -9.99 -15.66 1.14
CA LEU A 55 -10.10 -16.69 2.18
C LEU A 55 -11.29 -16.44 3.11
N PRO A 56 -11.86 -17.50 3.71
CA PRO A 56 -12.82 -17.37 4.81
C PRO A 56 -12.24 -16.53 5.97
N THR A 57 -13.12 -15.88 6.74
CA THR A 57 -12.72 -14.96 7.83
C THR A 57 -11.68 -15.56 8.78
N TYR A 58 -11.85 -16.83 9.16
CA TYR A 58 -10.95 -17.49 10.10
C TYR A 58 -9.53 -17.69 9.53
N ASP A 59 -9.42 -18.11 8.27
CA ASP A 59 -8.12 -18.31 7.62
C ASP A 59 -7.45 -16.98 7.32
N ARG A 60 -8.23 -15.97 6.90
CA ARG A 60 -7.75 -14.61 6.65
C ARG A 60 -7.12 -13.98 7.90
N MET A 61 -7.68 -14.19 9.10
CA MET A 61 -7.09 -13.66 10.34
C MET A 61 -5.77 -14.32 10.74
N ARG A 62 -5.43 -15.48 10.17
CA ARG A 62 -4.31 -16.31 10.62
C ARG A 62 -3.22 -16.49 9.59
N ARG A 63 -3.44 -15.97 8.38
CA ARG A 63 -2.50 -16.00 7.26
C ARG A 63 -2.18 -14.58 6.85
N GLY A 64 -0.94 -14.35 6.46
CA GLY A 64 -0.49 -13.06 5.95
C GLY A 64 0.74 -13.21 5.07
N VAL A 65 1.11 -12.15 4.36
CA VAL A 65 2.34 -12.12 3.56
C VAL A 65 3.45 -11.50 4.41
N LEU A 66 4.58 -12.19 4.54
CA LEU A 66 5.77 -11.69 5.23
C LEU A 66 6.94 -11.58 4.26
N ARG A 67 7.75 -10.52 4.42
CA ARG A 67 9.07 -10.41 3.81
C ARG A 67 10.05 -11.32 4.57
N GLN A 68 10.57 -12.33 3.90
CA GLN A 68 11.57 -13.24 4.43
C GLN A 68 12.89 -13.00 3.70
N VAL A 69 13.98 -12.92 4.47
CA VAL A 69 15.33 -12.84 3.91
C VAL A 69 15.88 -14.26 3.88
N MET A 70 16.18 -14.77 2.69
CA MET A 70 16.80 -16.08 2.50
C MET A 70 18.30 -16.03 2.76
N ASP A 71 18.92 -17.21 2.93
CA ASP A 71 20.35 -17.34 3.23
C ASP A 71 21.25 -16.76 2.12
N ASP A 72 20.74 -16.65 0.90
CA ASP A 72 21.41 -16.01 -0.24
C ASP A 72 21.22 -14.47 -0.27
N GLY A 73 20.62 -13.90 0.77
CA GLY A 73 20.36 -12.47 0.91
C GLY A 73 19.16 -11.96 0.11
N LYS A 74 18.45 -12.83 -0.61
CA LYS A 74 17.26 -12.43 -1.37
C LYS A 74 16.08 -12.23 -0.42
N VAL A 75 15.34 -11.15 -0.65
CA VAL A 75 14.09 -10.87 0.07
C VAL A 75 12.92 -11.37 -0.75
N VAL A 76 12.19 -12.34 -0.23
CA VAL A 76 11.00 -12.91 -0.86
C VAL A 76 9.77 -12.60 -0.01
N LEU A 77 8.68 -12.19 -0.65
CA LEU A 77 7.37 -12.10 0.00
C LEU A 77 6.68 -13.46 -0.09
N GLY A 78 6.38 -14.06 1.05
CA GLY A 78 5.73 -15.38 1.12
C GLY A 78 4.50 -15.38 2.02
N GLU A 79 3.50 -16.18 1.65
CA GLU A 79 2.35 -16.47 2.52
C GLU A 79 2.81 -17.27 3.75
N VAL A 80 2.36 -16.86 4.93
CA VAL A 80 2.69 -17.47 6.22
C VAL A 80 1.42 -17.75 7.00
N ASP A 81 1.25 -19.00 7.48
CA ASP A 81 0.24 -19.36 8.49
C ASP A 81 0.84 -19.18 9.89
N VAL A 82 0.32 -18.21 10.65
CA VAL A 82 0.80 -17.85 11.99
C VAL A 82 0.73 -19.02 12.97
N ARG A 83 -0.20 -19.97 12.77
CA ARG A 83 -0.31 -21.17 13.63
C ARG A 83 0.88 -22.11 13.47
N ARG A 84 1.46 -22.13 12.27
CA ARG A 84 2.57 -23.02 11.89
C ARG A 84 3.94 -22.42 12.20
N LEU A 85 3.99 -21.14 12.58
CA LEU A 85 5.23 -20.50 13.01
C LEU A 85 5.74 -21.11 14.32
N GLY A 86 7.03 -21.46 14.34
CA GLY A 86 7.76 -21.75 15.57
C GLY A 86 7.97 -20.50 16.43
N VAL A 87 8.48 -20.69 17.65
CA VAL A 87 8.65 -19.59 18.63
C VAL A 87 9.52 -18.46 18.08
N ALA A 88 10.63 -18.79 17.40
CA ALA A 88 11.52 -17.81 16.78
C ALA A 88 10.81 -16.99 15.69
N GLY A 89 10.07 -17.65 14.79
CA GLY A 89 9.32 -16.97 13.74
C GLY A 89 8.21 -16.06 14.26
N ARG A 90 7.53 -16.46 15.36
CA ARG A 90 6.53 -15.60 16.02
C ARG A 90 7.17 -14.39 16.68
N ARG A 91 8.35 -14.54 17.29
CA ARG A 91 9.11 -13.43 17.88
C ARG A 91 9.52 -12.43 16.79
N GLN A 92 10.09 -12.91 15.70
CA GLN A 92 10.46 -12.06 14.56
C GLN A 92 9.26 -11.34 13.96
N LEU A 93 8.10 -12.01 13.85
CA LEU A 93 6.86 -11.37 13.41
C LEU A 93 6.47 -10.22 14.35
N LEU A 94 6.51 -10.43 15.66
CA LEU A 94 6.19 -9.39 16.65
C LEU A 94 7.17 -8.22 16.57
N ASP A 95 8.47 -8.50 16.49
CA ASP A 95 9.52 -7.48 16.38
C ASP A 95 9.33 -6.62 15.12
N ASN A 96 9.00 -7.24 13.98
CA ASN A 96 8.69 -6.53 12.73
C ASN A 96 7.43 -5.65 12.83
N VAL A 97 6.38 -6.14 13.49
CA VAL A 97 5.14 -5.36 13.69
C VAL A 97 5.40 -4.15 14.58
N LEU A 98 6.14 -4.32 15.67
CA LEU A 98 6.50 -3.21 16.55
C LEU A 98 7.33 -2.16 15.82
N ARG A 99 8.31 -2.59 15.02
CA ARG A 99 9.14 -1.68 14.22
C ARG A 99 8.32 -0.87 13.21
N ALA A 100 7.38 -1.51 12.52
CA ALA A 100 6.50 -0.82 11.57
C ALA A 100 5.66 0.26 12.26
N VAL A 101 5.14 -0.02 13.46
CA VAL A 101 4.38 0.96 14.26
C VAL A 101 5.26 2.14 14.69
N GLU A 102 6.51 1.90 15.08
CA GLU A 102 7.47 2.96 15.44
C GLU A 102 7.78 3.86 14.23
N GLU A 103 8.15 3.27 13.09
CA GLU A 103 8.47 3.99 11.85
C GLU A 103 7.27 4.82 11.35
N ASP A 104 6.05 4.27 11.38
CA ASP A 104 4.84 4.96 10.94
C ASP A 104 4.42 6.08 11.90
N ASN A 105 4.56 5.86 13.22
CA ASN A 105 4.28 6.88 14.23
C ASN A 105 5.24 8.06 14.09
N GLU A 106 6.53 7.82 13.88
CA GLU A 106 7.51 8.88 13.66
C GLU A 106 7.13 9.73 12.45
N LYS A 107 6.85 9.09 11.30
CA LYS A 107 6.40 9.79 10.09
C LYS A 107 5.10 10.57 10.32
N PHE A 108 4.14 9.99 11.02
CA PHE A 108 2.87 10.64 11.34
C PHE A 108 3.09 11.89 12.20
N LEU A 109 3.89 11.78 13.26
CA LEU A 109 4.18 12.90 14.17
C LEU A 109 4.99 13.99 13.50
N LEU A 110 5.94 13.64 12.61
CA LEU A 110 6.68 14.61 11.79
C LEU A 110 5.73 15.40 10.90
N ARG A 111 4.85 14.73 10.15
CA ARG A 111 3.85 15.39 9.30
C ARG A 111 2.86 16.23 10.11
N LEU A 112 2.53 15.80 11.33
CA LEU A 112 1.65 16.56 12.23
C LEU A 112 2.35 17.86 12.68
N ARG A 113 3.64 17.78 13.01
CA ARG A 113 4.45 18.94 13.39
C ARG A 113 4.58 19.95 12.25
N GLU A 114 4.90 19.50 11.04
CA GLU A 114 5.02 20.36 9.84
C GLU A 114 3.75 21.15 9.50
N ARG A 115 2.58 20.72 10.00
CA ARG A 115 1.29 21.41 9.83
C ARG A 115 0.96 22.36 10.97
N ALA A 116 1.57 22.14 12.13
CA ALA A 116 1.34 22.94 13.33
C ALA A 116 2.24 24.19 13.36
N ASP A 117 3.39 24.12 12.69
CA ASP A 117 4.27 25.25 12.36
C ASP A 117 3.75 26.00 11.12
#